data_AF-A0A973FCA4-F1
#
_entry.id   AF-A0A973FCA4-F1
#
_cell.length_a   1.000
_cell.length_b   1.000
_cell.length_c   1.000
_cell.angle_alpha   90.00
_cell.angle_beta   90.00
_cell.angle_gamma   90.00
#
_symmetry.space_group_name_H-M   'P 1'
#
loop_
_entity.id
_entity.type
_entity.pdbx_description
1 polymer ?
#
loop_
_entity_poly.entity_id
_entity_poly.type
_entity_poly.pdbx_seq_one_letter_code
_entity_poly.pdbx_strand_id
1 'polypeptide(L)'
;MGMYCDQCQESIRGTGCTARGVCGKDEMTAKLQDVLVYACEGLALVAGELNGEGKRAVGRLISESLFVTVTNTNFDEEAIVEQIRKTLAMRDELKAALASVPDYDAARWSGSTKEEFLQKALTSGIENLSANEDMQSLKSLVLYGIKGLAAYTDHAAVLGYHDEDIYAFYVKGLGALVKSLTADELTT
;
A
#
# COMPACT_ATOMS: atom_id res chain seq x y z
N MET A 1 11.03 0.56 19.09
CA MET A 1 10.00 1.06 18.16
C MET A 1 10.52 2.35 17.54
N GLY A 2 10.48 2.42 16.22
CA GLY A 2 10.83 3.61 15.45
C GLY A 2 10.14 3.51 14.09
N MET A 3 10.03 4.62 13.37
CA MET A 3 9.56 4.63 11.99
C MET A 3 10.71 4.36 11.02
N TYR A 4 10.39 4.09 9.76
CA TYR A 4 11.33 4.21 8.65
C TYR A 4 10.58 4.74 7.44
N CYS A 5 11.07 5.81 6.81
CA CYS A 5 10.44 6.42 5.64
C CYS A 5 11.48 7.21 4.84
N ASP A 6 11.70 6.83 3.59
CA ASP A 6 12.67 7.44 2.69
C ASP A 6 12.06 7.94 1.36
N GLN A 7 10.72 7.92 1.22
CA GLN A 7 10.02 8.20 -0.04
C GLN A 7 10.17 9.63 -0.62
N CYS A 8 10.78 10.57 0.11
CA CYS A 8 10.89 11.97 -0.33
C CYS A 8 12.34 12.45 -0.33
N GLN A 9 12.63 13.42 -1.19
CA GLN A 9 13.98 13.96 -1.40
C GLN A 9 14.59 14.55 -0.13
N GLU A 10 13.76 15.09 0.77
CA GLU A 10 14.20 15.69 2.04
C GLU A 10 14.44 14.67 3.17
N SER A 11 14.43 13.37 2.88
CA SER A 11 14.70 12.36 3.91
C SER A 11 16.06 12.60 4.60
N ILE A 12 16.14 12.30 5.89
CA ILE A 12 17.33 12.61 6.70
C ILE A 12 18.57 11.98 6.06
N ARG A 13 19.53 12.83 5.68
CA ARG A 13 20.81 12.45 5.02
C ARG A 13 20.64 11.65 3.72
N GLY A 14 19.47 11.67 3.11
CA GLY A 14 19.16 10.83 1.95
C GLY A 14 19.09 9.33 2.27
N THR A 15 18.98 8.93 3.55
CA THR A 15 18.97 7.53 3.98
C THR A 15 17.66 7.08 4.62
N GLY A 16 16.75 8.01 4.89
CA GLY A 16 15.45 7.73 5.54
C GLY A 16 15.29 8.37 6.92
N CYS A 17 14.04 8.65 7.29
CA CYS A 17 13.65 9.22 8.58
C CYS A 17 13.30 8.10 9.56
N THR A 18 13.98 8.05 10.72
CA THR A 18 13.83 6.95 11.70
C THR A 18 13.12 7.31 13.00
N ALA A 19 13.06 8.59 13.35
CA ALA A 19 12.41 9.09 14.57
C ALA A 19 11.21 9.98 14.28
N ARG A 20 11.39 10.93 13.35
CA ARG A 20 10.34 11.81 12.84
C ARG A 20 10.68 12.22 11.41
N GLY A 21 9.67 12.33 10.55
CA GLY A 21 9.83 12.86 9.21
C GLY A 21 10.22 14.33 9.21
N VAL A 22 11.10 14.74 8.28
CA VAL A 22 11.39 16.16 8.03
C VAL A 22 10.13 16.92 7.63
N CYS A 23 9.21 16.25 6.94
CA CYS A 23 7.87 16.74 6.61
C CYS A 23 6.91 16.89 7.80
N GLY A 24 7.35 16.60 9.03
CA GLY A 24 6.54 16.69 10.25
C GLY A 24 5.81 15.40 10.65
N LYS A 25 5.74 14.39 9.75
CA LYS A 25 5.12 13.08 10.01
C LYS A 25 5.73 12.41 11.23
N ASP A 26 4.91 12.09 12.22
CA ASP A 26 5.35 11.36 13.41
C ASP A 26 5.35 9.84 13.19
N GLU A 27 5.87 9.12 14.19
CA GLU A 27 6.00 7.67 14.14
C GLU A 27 4.65 6.96 13.95
N MET A 28 3.61 7.41 14.65
CA MET A 28 2.30 6.78 14.64
C MET A 28 1.63 6.95 13.28
N THR A 29 1.65 8.17 12.72
CA THR A 29 1.16 8.44 11.36
C THR A 29 1.93 7.61 10.33
N ALA A 30 3.26 7.54 10.44
CA ALA A 30 4.08 6.74 9.53
C ALA A 30 3.69 5.25 9.58
N LYS A 31 3.55 4.70 10.79
CA LYS A 31 3.19 3.30 11.01
C LYS A 31 1.77 2.97 10.52
N LEU A 32 0.82 3.87 10.67
CA LEU A 32 -0.51 3.70 10.10
C LEU A 32 -0.48 3.75 8.55
N GLN A 33 0.33 4.62 7.96
CA GLN A 33 0.51 4.64 6.50
C GLN A 33 1.17 3.35 5.98
N ASP A 34 2.13 2.76 6.71
CA ASP A 34 2.71 1.44 6.38
C ASP A 34 1.62 0.36 6.33
N VAL A 35 0.75 0.32 7.33
CA VAL A 35 -0.36 -0.65 7.40
C VAL A 35 -1.38 -0.42 6.30
N LEU A 36 -1.65 0.83 5.91
CA LEU A 36 -2.55 1.13 4.81
C LEU A 36 -2.00 0.61 3.47
N VAL A 37 -0.71 0.77 3.21
CA VAL A 37 -0.06 0.16 2.02
C VAL A 37 -0.17 -1.36 2.08
N TYR A 38 0.17 -1.97 3.22
CA TYR A 38 0.04 -3.41 3.43
C TYR A 38 -1.40 -3.93 3.23
N ALA A 39 -2.42 -3.19 3.67
CA ALA A 39 -3.82 -3.54 3.41
C ALA A 39 -4.14 -3.49 1.92
N CYS A 40 -3.59 -2.52 1.18
CA CYS A 40 -3.73 -2.43 -0.28
C CYS A 40 -3.05 -3.60 -1.00
N GLU A 41 -1.87 -4.03 -0.53
CA GLU A 41 -1.20 -5.24 -1.03
C GLU A 41 -2.09 -6.47 -0.85
N GLY A 42 -2.69 -6.63 0.33
CA GLY A 42 -3.65 -7.69 0.61
C GLY A 42 -4.88 -7.67 -0.28
N LEU A 43 -5.46 -6.48 -0.50
CA LEU A 43 -6.58 -6.28 -1.41
C LEU A 43 -6.20 -6.63 -2.85
N ALA A 44 -5.02 -6.22 -3.32
CA ALA A 44 -4.51 -6.54 -4.63
C ALA A 44 -4.30 -8.04 -4.83
N LEU A 45 -3.74 -8.75 -3.84
CA LEU A 45 -3.57 -10.20 -3.92
C LEU A 45 -4.90 -10.94 -4.06
N VAL A 46 -5.93 -10.54 -3.29
CA VAL A 46 -7.27 -11.15 -3.37
C VAL A 46 -7.95 -10.80 -4.69
N ALA A 47 -7.93 -9.53 -5.10
CA ALA A 47 -8.55 -9.10 -6.35
C ALA A 47 -7.88 -9.69 -7.60
N GLY A 48 -6.57 -9.98 -7.53
CA GLY A 48 -5.83 -10.64 -8.60
C GLY A 48 -6.35 -12.03 -8.95
N GLU A 49 -7.02 -12.71 -8.02
CA GLU A 49 -7.60 -14.04 -8.23
C GLU A 49 -9.01 -14.01 -8.85
N LEU A 50 -9.65 -12.83 -8.92
CA LEU A 50 -11.08 -12.71 -9.28
C LEU A 50 -11.38 -12.51 -10.77
N ASN A 51 -10.48 -12.87 -11.69
CA ASN A 51 -10.66 -12.71 -13.16
C ASN A 51 -11.16 -11.32 -13.61
N GLY A 52 -10.92 -10.29 -12.81
CA GLY A 52 -11.32 -8.91 -13.09
C GLY A 52 -12.67 -8.45 -12.55
N GLU A 53 -13.34 -9.24 -11.72
CA GLU A 53 -14.53 -8.78 -11.00
C GLU A 53 -14.19 -7.61 -10.06
N GLY A 54 -15.04 -6.59 -10.00
CA GLY A 54 -14.87 -5.44 -9.11
C GLY A 54 -13.67 -4.53 -9.42
N LYS A 55 -12.96 -4.72 -10.54
CA LYS A 55 -11.75 -3.97 -10.95
C LYS A 55 -11.83 -2.47 -10.68
N ARG A 56 -12.92 -1.82 -11.08
CA ARG A 56 -13.09 -0.36 -10.90
C ARG A 56 -13.18 0.04 -9.44
N ALA A 57 -13.98 -0.67 -8.64
CA ALA A 57 -14.14 -0.36 -7.22
C ALA A 57 -12.83 -0.60 -6.44
N VAL A 58 -12.16 -1.72 -6.72
CA VAL A 58 -10.85 -2.07 -6.15
C VAL A 58 -9.80 -1.05 -6.53
N GLY A 59 -9.63 -0.77 -7.82
CA GLY A 59 -8.64 0.19 -8.30
C GLY A 59 -8.90 1.60 -7.79
N ARG A 60 -10.17 2.01 -7.67
CA ARG A 60 -10.54 3.29 -7.07
C ARG A 60 -10.11 3.36 -5.61
N LEU A 61 -10.48 2.36 -4.80
CA LEU A 61 -10.13 2.33 -3.37
C LEU A 61 -8.62 2.29 -3.17
N ILE A 62 -7.88 1.49 -3.95
CA ILE A 62 -6.42 1.45 -3.90
C ILE A 62 -5.84 2.83 -4.25
N SER A 63 -6.33 3.50 -5.29
CA SER A 63 -5.83 4.84 -5.65
C SER A 63 -6.03 5.87 -4.53
N GLU A 64 -7.21 5.89 -3.89
CA GLU A 64 -7.48 6.78 -2.76
C GLU A 64 -6.57 6.45 -1.57
N SER A 65 -6.46 5.16 -1.21
CA SER A 65 -5.64 4.70 -0.08
C SER A 65 -4.16 4.98 -0.27
N LEU A 66 -3.62 4.78 -1.47
CA LEU A 66 -2.21 5.08 -1.75
C LEU A 66 -1.95 6.59 -1.75
N PHE A 67 -2.87 7.40 -2.29
CA PHE A 67 -2.73 8.86 -2.31
C PHE A 67 -2.67 9.44 -0.89
N VAL A 68 -3.45 8.92 0.06
CA VAL A 68 -3.37 9.28 1.50
C VAL A 68 -1.95 9.17 2.06
N THR A 69 -1.12 8.27 1.52
CA THR A 69 0.26 8.02 1.99
C THR A 69 1.34 8.84 1.27
N VAL A 70 0.96 9.68 0.30
CA VAL A 70 1.89 10.59 -0.38
C VAL A 70 2.34 11.69 0.58
N THR A 71 3.62 12.10 0.47
CA THR A 71 4.22 13.13 1.31
C THR A 71 3.35 14.40 1.36
N ASN A 72 3.12 14.93 2.56
CA ASN A 72 2.29 16.11 2.83
C ASN A 72 0.80 15.99 2.45
N THR A 73 0.28 14.78 2.30
CA THR A 73 -1.14 14.58 1.95
C THR A 73 -2.04 14.45 3.17
N ASN A 74 -1.73 13.53 4.10
CA ASN A 74 -2.58 13.31 5.27
C ASN A 74 -1.76 12.96 6.53
N PHE A 75 -2.06 13.66 7.64
CA PHE A 75 -1.47 13.46 8.97
C PHE A 75 -2.54 13.13 10.03
N ASP A 76 -3.79 12.94 9.62
CA ASP A 76 -4.90 12.58 10.52
C ASP A 76 -4.93 11.07 10.72
N GLU A 77 -4.52 10.63 11.90
CA GLU A 77 -4.47 9.22 12.28
C GLU A 77 -5.85 8.54 12.24
N GLU A 78 -6.92 9.24 12.62
CA GLU A 78 -8.28 8.66 12.62
C GLU A 78 -8.76 8.43 11.20
N ALA A 79 -8.49 9.38 10.29
CA ALA A 79 -8.80 9.22 8.87
C ALA A 79 -8.01 8.06 8.25
N ILE A 80 -6.74 7.87 8.61
CA ILE A 80 -5.92 6.76 8.11
C ILE A 80 -6.43 5.42 8.66
N VAL A 81 -6.77 5.35 9.96
CA VAL A 81 -7.37 4.17 10.60
C VAL A 81 -8.67 3.76 9.88
N GLU A 82 -9.52 4.72 9.56
CA GLU A 82 -10.76 4.46 8.85
C GLU A 82 -10.50 3.98 7.41
N GLN A 83 -9.51 4.55 6.73
CA GLN A 83 -9.12 4.09 5.39
C GLN A 83 -8.55 2.66 5.40
N ILE A 84 -7.80 2.28 6.44
CA ILE A 84 -7.34 0.90 6.65
C ILE A 84 -8.55 -0.03 6.77
N ARG A 85 -9.53 0.32 7.62
CA ARG A 85 -10.75 -0.49 7.82
C ARG A 85 -11.53 -0.68 6.52
N LYS A 86 -11.74 0.38 5.73
CA LYS A 86 -12.39 0.30 4.41
C LYS A 86 -11.65 -0.65 3.46
N THR A 87 -10.32 -0.55 3.43
CA THR A 87 -9.47 -1.39 2.59
C THR A 87 -9.55 -2.87 3.00
N LEU A 88 -9.49 -3.16 4.30
CA LEU A 88 -9.63 -4.51 4.84
C LEU A 88 -11.04 -5.08 4.60
N ALA A 89 -12.08 -4.26 4.77
CA ALA A 89 -13.47 -4.67 4.55
C ALA A 89 -13.71 -5.09 3.10
N MET A 90 -13.26 -4.29 2.13
CA MET A 90 -13.37 -4.67 0.71
C MET A 90 -12.55 -5.94 0.40
N ARG A 91 -11.34 -6.06 0.95
CA ARG A 91 -10.54 -7.28 0.79
C ARG A 91 -11.29 -8.50 1.32
N ASP A 92 -11.88 -8.40 2.50
CA ASP A 92 -12.58 -9.52 3.15
C ASP A 92 -13.91 -9.87 2.46
N GLU A 93 -14.61 -8.88 1.89
CA GLU A 93 -15.75 -9.11 1.00
C GLU A 93 -15.35 -9.94 -0.22
N LEU A 94 -14.27 -9.55 -0.90
CA LEU A 94 -13.78 -10.25 -2.09
C LEU A 94 -13.25 -11.66 -1.77
N LYS A 95 -12.67 -11.88 -0.58
CA LYS A 95 -12.27 -13.23 -0.13
C LYS A 95 -13.44 -14.20 -0.08
N ALA A 96 -14.63 -13.74 0.26
CA ALA A 96 -15.81 -14.61 0.37
C ALA A 96 -16.21 -15.22 -0.98
N ALA A 97 -15.79 -14.62 -2.10
CA ALA A 97 -15.99 -15.15 -3.44
C ALA A 97 -14.89 -16.13 -3.90
N LEU A 98 -13.79 -16.28 -3.15
CA LEU A 98 -12.68 -17.15 -3.50
C LEU A 98 -12.87 -18.58 -2.97
N ALA A 99 -12.52 -19.57 -3.80
CA ALA A 99 -12.43 -20.96 -3.34
C ALA A 99 -11.27 -21.18 -2.36
N SER A 100 -10.19 -20.40 -2.50
CA SER A 100 -9.02 -20.42 -1.62
C SER A 100 -8.40 -19.03 -1.55
N VAL A 101 -8.07 -18.58 -0.35
CA VAL A 101 -7.41 -17.30 -0.12
C VAL A 101 -5.89 -17.46 -0.33
N PRO A 102 -5.24 -16.57 -1.10
CA PRO A 102 -3.79 -16.60 -1.30
C PRO A 102 -3.01 -16.75 0.01
N ASP A 103 -1.93 -17.54 -0.02
CA ASP A 103 -1.10 -17.83 1.16
C ASP A 103 -0.07 -16.72 1.40
N TYR A 104 -0.58 -15.52 1.66
CA TYR A 104 0.20 -14.35 2.02
C TYR A 104 -0.38 -13.72 3.27
N ASP A 105 0.49 -13.24 4.17
CA ASP A 105 0.05 -12.59 5.40
C ASP A 105 -0.87 -11.39 5.10
N ALA A 106 -0.53 -10.56 4.10
CA ALA A 106 -1.36 -9.42 3.66
C ALA A 106 -2.77 -9.84 3.22
N ALA A 107 -2.89 -11.02 2.62
CA ALA A 107 -4.17 -11.58 2.20
C ALA A 107 -4.93 -12.24 3.37
N ARG A 108 -4.33 -12.52 4.53
CA ARG A 108 -4.99 -13.29 5.60
C ARG A 108 -5.15 -12.54 6.92
N TRP A 109 -4.17 -11.72 7.27
CA TRP A 109 -4.14 -10.96 8.52
C TRP A 109 -5.40 -10.10 8.69
N SER A 110 -5.90 -10.00 9.92
CA SER A 110 -7.03 -9.15 10.29
C SER A 110 -6.71 -8.31 11.53
N GLY A 111 -7.36 -7.16 11.63
CA GLY A 111 -7.30 -6.27 12.78
C GLY A 111 -8.39 -5.21 12.67
N SER A 112 -8.75 -4.62 13.80
CA SER A 112 -9.92 -3.75 13.94
C SER A 112 -9.64 -2.47 14.73
N THR A 113 -8.66 -2.53 15.62
CA THR A 113 -8.26 -1.43 16.50
C THR A 113 -6.99 -0.74 15.99
N LYS A 114 -6.81 0.51 16.40
CA LYS A 114 -5.60 1.27 16.08
C LYS A 114 -4.35 0.58 16.64
N GLU A 115 -4.47 0.00 17.83
CA GLU A 115 -3.39 -0.72 18.51
C GLU A 115 -2.96 -1.95 17.70
N GLU A 116 -3.90 -2.74 17.18
CA GLU A 116 -3.61 -3.88 16.29
C GLU A 116 -2.92 -3.42 15.00
N PHE A 117 -3.34 -2.30 14.42
CA PHE A 117 -2.67 -1.70 13.26
C PHE A 117 -1.23 -1.31 13.60
N LEU A 118 -1.01 -0.61 14.71
CA LEU A 118 0.34 -0.22 15.14
C LEU A 118 1.25 -1.42 15.43
N GLN A 119 0.72 -2.51 15.99
CA GLN A 119 1.48 -3.76 16.14
C GLN A 119 1.84 -4.37 14.79
N LYS A 120 0.89 -4.38 13.85
CA LYS A 120 1.14 -4.92 12.51
C LYS A 120 2.15 -4.07 11.71
N ALA A 121 2.19 -2.77 11.96
CA ALA A 121 3.14 -1.85 11.33
C ALA A 121 4.62 -2.18 11.61
N LEU A 122 4.92 -3.00 12.61
CA LEU A 122 6.28 -3.47 12.90
C LEU A 122 6.83 -4.40 11.81
N THR A 123 5.95 -5.04 11.03
CA THR A 123 6.30 -5.99 9.96
C THR A 123 5.72 -5.60 8.60
N SER A 124 5.25 -4.36 8.46
CA SER A 124 4.53 -3.88 7.25
C SER A 124 5.22 -2.72 6.54
N GLY A 125 6.27 -2.13 7.14
CA GLY A 125 7.04 -1.05 6.51
C GLY A 125 7.90 -1.54 5.34
N ILE A 126 8.41 -0.60 4.54
CA ILE A 126 9.22 -0.87 3.34
C ILE A 126 10.47 -1.71 3.64
N GLU A 127 10.98 -1.64 4.88
CA GLU A 127 12.07 -2.48 5.37
C GLU A 127 11.75 -3.99 5.37
N ASN A 128 10.48 -4.36 5.22
CA ASN A 128 10.02 -5.75 5.18
C ASN A 128 9.70 -6.25 3.76
N LEU A 129 9.89 -5.43 2.71
CA LEU A 129 9.60 -5.82 1.32
C LEU A 129 10.55 -6.92 0.79
N SER A 130 11.78 -6.96 1.32
CA SER A 130 12.80 -7.95 0.98
C SER A 130 13.96 -7.90 1.98
N ALA A 131 14.58 -9.05 2.27
CA ALA A 131 15.85 -9.10 3.01
C ALA A 131 17.07 -8.75 2.14
N ASN A 132 16.94 -8.80 0.81
CA ASN A 132 17.94 -8.35 -0.15
C ASN A 132 17.71 -6.86 -0.46
N GLU A 133 18.75 -6.04 -0.27
CA GLU A 133 18.71 -4.57 -0.40
C GLU A 133 18.35 -4.10 -1.82
N ASP A 134 18.88 -4.72 -2.88
CA ASP A 134 18.55 -4.36 -4.26
C ASP A 134 17.07 -4.62 -4.56
N MET A 135 16.56 -5.77 -4.10
CA MET A 135 15.15 -6.12 -4.24
C MET A 135 14.24 -5.23 -3.40
N GLN A 136 14.68 -4.84 -2.20
CA GLN A 136 13.96 -3.85 -1.38
C GLN A 136 13.90 -2.51 -2.12
N SER A 137 15.02 -2.05 -2.67
CA SER A 137 15.12 -0.81 -3.45
C SER A 137 14.20 -0.82 -4.67
N LEU A 138 14.23 -1.88 -5.48
CA LEU A 138 13.35 -2.03 -6.65
C LEU A 138 11.87 -2.00 -6.25
N LYS A 139 11.48 -2.75 -5.21
CA LYS A 139 10.09 -2.79 -4.73
C LYS A 139 9.65 -1.43 -4.17
N SER A 140 10.50 -0.75 -3.41
CA SER A 140 10.23 0.61 -2.92
C SER A 140 10.05 1.59 -4.09
N LEU A 141 10.90 1.51 -5.12
CA LEU A 141 10.80 2.35 -6.31
C LEU A 141 9.46 2.14 -7.04
N VAL A 142 9.07 0.87 -7.23
CA VAL A 142 7.76 0.52 -7.81
C VAL A 142 6.62 1.10 -6.97
N LEU A 143 6.66 0.90 -5.65
CA LEU A 143 5.64 1.43 -4.73
C LEU A 143 5.53 2.96 -4.85
N TYR A 144 6.65 3.68 -4.87
CA TYR A 144 6.65 5.15 -4.97
C TYR A 144 6.10 5.64 -6.32
N GLY A 145 6.44 4.96 -7.41
CA GLY A 145 5.86 5.23 -8.73
C GLY A 145 4.34 5.02 -8.74
N ILE A 146 3.86 3.92 -8.15
CA ILE A 146 2.43 3.62 -8.07
C ILE A 146 1.69 4.65 -7.18
N LYS A 147 2.29 5.12 -6.09
CA LYS A 147 1.72 6.22 -5.29
C LYS A 147 1.59 7.53 -6.09
N GLY A 148 2.56 7.83 -6.96
CA GLY A 148 2.46 8.96 -7.89
C GLY A 148 1.31 8.80 -8.88
N LEU A 149 1.17 7.61 -9.46
CA LEU A 149 0.04 7.27 -10.33
C LEU A 149 -1.32 7.41 -9.62
N ALA A 150 -1.37 7.06 -8.34
CA ALA A 150 -2.56 7.15 -7.49
C ALA A 150 -3.13 8.56 -7.41
N ALA A 151 -2.28 9.57 -7.23
CA ALA A 151 -2.70 10.97 -7.21
C ALA A 151 -3.35 11.40 -8.54
N TYR A 152 -2.74 11.06 -9.69
CA TYR A 152 -3.29 11.39 -11.00
C TYR A 152 -4.59 10.64 -11.30
N THR A 153 -4.63 9.36 -10.93
CA THR A 153 -5.83 8.53 -11.11
C THR A 153 -6.97 9.04 -10.24
N ASP A 154 -6.67 9.52 -9.03
CA ASP A 154 -7.67 10.09 -8.15
C ASP A 154 -8.33 11.33 -8.76
N HIS A 155 -7.52 12.28 -9.22
CA HIS A 155 -8.02 13.49 -9.88
C HIS A 155 -8.79 13.20 -11.17
N ALA A 156 -8.35 12.23 -11.98
CA ALA A 156 -9.09 11.81 -13.17
C ALA A 156 -10.48 11.25 -12.80
N ALA A 157 -10.55 10.41 -11.77
CA ALA A 157 -11.80 9.82 -11.28
C ALA A 157 -12.76 10.87 -10.70
N VAL A 158 -12.27 11.91 -10.01
CA VAL A 158 -13.09 13.06 -9.57
C VAL A 158 -13.79 13.75 -10.74
N LEU A 159 -13.14 13.79 -11.90
CA LEU A 159 -13.70 14.35 -13.14
C LEU A 159 -14.55 13.33 -13.94
N GLY A 160 -14.75 12.11 -13.41
CA GLY A 160 -15.53 11.05 -14.05
C GLY A 160 -14.75 10.24 -15.09
N TYR A 161 -13.43 10.41 -15.20
CA TYR A 161 -12.58 9.62 -16.09
C TYR A 161 -12.02 8.39 -15.36
N HIS A 162 -12.15 7.24 -16.01
CA HIS A 162 -11.74 5.95 -15.46
C HIS A 162 -11.05 5.13 -16.55
N ASP A 163 -10.02 4.38 -16.14
CA ASP A 163 -9.28 3.49 -17.02
C ASP A 163 -9.08 2.15 -16.29
N GLU A 164 -9.63 1.08 -16.86
CA GLU A 164 -9.57 -0.25 -16.25
C GLU A 164 -8.16 -0.87 -16.31
N ASP A 165 -7.33 -0.48 -17.27
CA ASP A 165 -5.96 -0.97 -17.38
C ASP A 165 -5.09 -0.35 -16.28
N ILE A 166 -5.31 0.93 -15.94
CA ILE A 166 -4.69 1.55 -14.78
C ILE A 166 -5.13 0.85 -13.48
N TYR A 167 -6.41 0.52 -13.35
CA TYR A 167 -6.91 -0.21 -12.18
C TYR A 167 -6.36 -1.63 -12.07
N ALA A 168 -6.25 -2.34 -13.19
CA ALA A 168 -5.59 -3.64 -13.23
C ALA A 168 -4.09 -3.53 -12.90
N PHE A 169 -3.43 -2.44 -13.30
CA PHE A 169 -2.04 -2.21 -12.98
C PHE A 169 -1.79 -1.99 -11.49
N TYR A 170 -2.69 -1.33 -10.74
CA TYR A 170 -2.58 -1.28 -9.28
C TYR A 170 -2.54 -2.67 -8.65
N VAL A 171 -3.44 -3.55 -9.09
CA VAL A 171 -3.53 -4.93 -8.61
C VAL A 171 -2.25 -5.70 -8.95
N LYS A 172 -1.78 -5.60 -10.19
CA LYS A 172 -0.52 -6.22 -10.64
C LYS A 172 0.67 -5.71 -9.84
N GLY A 173 0.83 -4.40 -9.75
CA GLY A 173 1.98 -3.72 -9.16
C GLY A 173 2.09 -3.98 -7.66
N LEU A 174 1.00 -3.84 -6.90
CA LEU A 174 1.00 -4.13 -5.47
C LEU A 174 1.18 -5.64 -5.19
N GLY A 175 0.57 -6.50 -6.00
CA GLY A 175 0.79 -7.95 -5.89
C GLY A 175 2.25 -8.34 -6.12
N ALA A 176 2.96 -7.65 -7.02
CA ALA A 176 4.38 -7.85 -7.29
C ALA A 176 5.29 -7.49 -6.10
N LEU A 177 4.88 -6.55 -5.23
CA LEU A 177 5.65 -6.19 -4.03
C LEU A 177 5.71 -7.34 -3.02
N VAL A 178 4.67 -8.18 -2.97
CA VAL A 178 4.59 -9.31 -2.01
C VAL A 178 5.14 -10.60 -2.60
N LYS A 179 4.99 -10.81 -3.91
CA LYS A 179 5.47 -12.01 -4.60
C LYS A 179 7.00 -12.10 -4.63
N SER A 180 7.51 -13.32 -4.71
CA SER A 180 8.93 -13.61 -4.91
C SER A 180 9.28 -13.51 -6.39
N LEU A 181 9.44 -12.28 -6.88
CA LEU A 181 9.87 -12.00 -8.25
C LEU A 181 11.38 -11.79 -8.33
N THR A 182 11.92 -11.98 -9.53
CA THR A 182 13.30 -11.62 -9.89
C THR A 182 13.44 -10.12 -10.19
N ALA A 183 14.67 -9.63 -10.24
CA ALA A 183 14.96 -8.24 -10.60
C ALA A 183 14.52 -7.93 -12.05
N ASP A 184 14.71 -8.87 -12.98
CA ASP A 184 14.28 -8.72 -14.37
C ASP A 184 12.75 -8.55 -14.45
N GLU A 185 11.99 -9.38 -13.73
CA GLU A 185 10.51 -9.28 -13.70
C GLU A 185 10.00 -7.97 -13.08
N LEU A 186 10.76 -7.32 -12.20
CA LEU A 186 10.41 -6.01 -11.62
C LEU A 186 10.79 -4.83 -12.51
N THR A 187 11.66 -5.04 -13.51
CA THR A 187 12.18 -3.99 -14.39
C THR A 187 11.61 -4.02 -15.81
N THR A 188 10.68 -4.95 -16.08
CA THR A 188 9.97 -5.12 -17.37
C THR A 188 8.45 -5.03 -17.22
#